data_AF-A0A2H3IZY8-F1
#
_entry.id   AF-A0A2H3IZY8-F1
#
_cell.length_a   1.000
_cell.length_b   1.000
_cell.length_c   1.000
_cell.angle_alpha   90.00
_cell.angle_beta   90.00
_cell.angle_gamma   90.00
#
_symmetry.space_group_name_H-M   'P 1'
#
loop_
_entity.id
_entity.type
_entity.pdbx_description
1 polymer ?
#
loop_
_entity_poly.entity_id
_entity_poly.type
_entity_poly.pdbx_seq_one_letter_code
_entity_poly.pdbx_strand_id
1 'polypeptide(L)'
;MPGCRPRRPDVQLQARGAEASPRQRRQWLLPRGAKDPAATYKVLWYRLSYSLSRPRRCKADILVPGVMDIPDAPRDLVRTISELPVMPLALLLFLKLQSWTDHRDSPRDWMRPKQNDDVLDISRSRANGASL
;
A
#
# COMPACT_ATOMS: atom_id res chain seq x y z
N MET A 1 -9.27 43.63 -30.03
CA MET A 1 -8.25 42.91 -29.23
C MET A 1 -8.91 41.67 -28.62
N PRO A 2 -8.75 40.46 -29.19
CA PRO A 2 -9.32 39.24 -28.60
C PRO A 2 -8.33 38.63 -27.60
N GLY A 3 -8.77 38.49 -26.35
CA GLY A 3 -7.99 37.89 -25.27
C GLY A 3 -7.85 36.37 -25.42
N CYS A 4 -6.60 35.90 -25.47
CA CYS A 4 -6.23 34.49 -25.34
C CYS A 4 -6.61 33.95 -23.95
N ARG A 5 -7.53 32.98 -23.89
CA ARG A 5 -7.63 32.03 -22.75
C ARG A 5 -6.89 30.75 -23.13
N PRO A 6 -6.00 30.20 -22.28
CA PRO A 6 -5.44 28.89 -22.55
C PRO A 6 -6.50 27.79 -22.34
N ARG A 7 -6.72 26.97 -23.37
CA ARG A 7 -7.46 25.71 -23.27
C ARG A 7 -6.67 24.75 -22.37
N ARG A 8 -7.31 24.24 -21.32
CA ARG A 8 -6.82 23.08 -20.58
C ARG A 8 -6.80 21.88 -21.54
N PRO A 9 -5.71 21.12 -21.69
CA PRO A 9 -5.80 19.81 -22.30
C PRO A 9 -6.46 18.87 -21.29
N ASP A 10 -7.67 18.43 -21.61
CA ASP A 10 -8.28 17.25 -20.99
C ASP A 10 -7.35 16.05 -21.26
N VAL A 11 -6.52 15.73 -20.27
CA VAL A 11 -5.75 14.49 -20.26
C VAL A 11 -6.72 13.37 -19.98
N GLN A 12 -7.37 12.90 -21.04
CA GLN A 12 -8.11 11.67 -21.07
C GLN A 12 -7.11 10.53 -20.86
N LEU A 13 -6.98 10.09 -19.61
CA LEU A 13 -6.23 8.92 -19.20
C LEU A 13 -6.89 7.69 -19.87
N GLN A 14 -6.51 7.39 -21.10
CA GLN A 14 -6.91 6.16 -21.78
C GLN A 14 -6.20 5.00 -21.10
N ALA A 15 -6.84 4.45 -20.07
CA ALA A 15 -6.54 3.10 -19.60
C ALA A 15 -6.86 2.14 -20.75
N ARG A 16 -5.82 1.74 -21.50
CA ARG A 16 -5.90 0.59 -22.41
C ARG A 16 -6.17 -0.62 -21.53
N GLY A 17 -7.44 -1.01 -21.46
CA GLY A 17 -7.87 -2.26 -20.85
C GLY A 17 -7.21 -3.41 -21.60
N ALA A 18 -6.19 -4.01 -21.01
CA ALA A 18 -5.85 -5.39 -21.29
C ALA A 18 -7.11 -6.21 -20.98
N GLU A 19 -7.75 -6.71 -22.03
CA GLU A 19 -8.96 -7.50 -21.97
C GLU A 19 -8.70 -8.74 -21.12
N ALA A 20 -9.16 -8.69 -19.86
CA ALA A 20 -8.98 -9.78 -18.92
C ALA A 20 -9.83 -10.98 -19.36
N SER A 21 -9.17 -12.12 -19.56
CA SER A 21 -9.77 -13.39 -19.95
C SER A 21 -10.99 -13.74 -19.07
N PRO A 22 -12.11 -14.23 -19.65
CA PRO A 22 -13.37 -14.48 -18.93
C PRO A 22 -13.34 -15.52 -17.79
N ARG A 23 -12.18 -16.16 -17.54
CA ARG A 23 -12.02 -17.19 -16.50
C ARG A 23 -11.66 -16.66 -15.11
N GLN A 24 -11.42 -15.36 -14.94
CA GLN A 24 -11.17 -14.76 -13.62
C GLN A 24 -12.48 -14.42 -12.89
N ARG A 25 -13.25 -15.45 -12.54
CA ARG A 25 -14.42 -15.31 -11.64
C ARG A 25 -13.95 -14.84 -10.26
N ARG A 26 -14.17 -13.55 -9.97
CA ARG A 26 -14.15 -12.84 -8.67
C ARG A 26 -13.43 -13.58 -7.55
N GLN A 27 -12.12 -13.50 -7.62
CA GLN A 27 -11.17 -14.15 -6.72
C GLN A 27 -10.97 -13.33 -5.42
N TRP A 28 -11.38 -12.06 -5.40
CA TRP A 28 -11.26 -11.11 -4.30
C TRP A 28 -12.49 -11.14 -3.39
N LEU A 29 -12.28 -11.17 -2.06
CA LEU A 29 -13.35 -10.83 -1.12
C LEU A 29 -13.58 -9.32 -1.13
N LEU A 30 -14.80 -8.84 -0.85
CA LEU A 30 -15.06 -7.41 -0.73
C LEU A 30 -14.15 -6.79 0.36
N PRO A 31 -13.67 -5.54 0.17
CA PRO A 31 -12.95 -4.83 1.23
C PRO A 31 -13.79 -4.81 2.51
N ARG A 32 -13.21 -5.26 3.61
CA ARG A 32 -13.86 -5.23 4.93
C ARG A 32 -13.24 -4.12 5.77
N GLY A 33 -14.04 -3.56 6.69
CA GLY A 33 -13.50 -2.75 7.77
C GLY A 33 -12.44 -3.54 8.54
N ALA A 34 -11.47 -2.81 9.10
CA ALA A 34 -10.49 -3.40 9.98
C ALA A 34 -11.17 -4.11 11.17
N LYS A 35 -10.42 -5.02 11.84
CA LYS A 35 -10.92 -5.70 13.04
C LYS A 35 -11.29 -4.72 14.15
N ASP A 36 -10.61 -3.58 14.19
CA ASP A 36 -10.91 -2.47 15.08
C ASP A 36 -11.94 -1.56 14.37
N PRO A 37 -13.16 -1.40 14.88
CA PRO A 37 -14.18 -0.56 14.26
C PRO A 37 -13.78 0.91 14.17
N ALA A 38 -12.84 1.37 15.01
CA ALA A 38 -12.32 2.73 14.98
C ALA A 38 -11.25 2.94 13.90
N ALA A 39 -10.75 1.88 13.27
CA ALA A 39 -9.75 2.00 12.22
C ALA A 39 -10.39 2.40 10.88
N THR A 40 -9.86 3.46 10.29
CA THR A 40 -10.36 4.10 9.07
C THR A 40 -9.82 3.48 7.77
N TYR A 41 -8.93 2.49 7.88
CA TYR A 41 -8.41 1.75 6.74
C TYR A 41 -9.25 0.51 6.40
N LYS A 42 -9.16 0.06 5.15
CA LYS A 42 -9.87 -1.13 4.66
C LYS A 42 -8.89 -2.26 4.41
N VAL A 43 -9.33 -3.49 4.64
CA VAL A 43 -8.51 -4.68 4.38
C VAL A 43 -9.18 -5.53 3.31
N LEU A 44 -8.41 -5.87 2.29
CA LEU A 44 -8.78 -6.79 1.24
C LEU A 44 -8.13 -8.15 1.50
N TRP A 45 -8.91 -9.21 1.42
CA TRP A 45 -8.41 -10.58 1.55
C TRP A 45 -8.59 -11.33 0.23
N TYR A 46 -7.50 -11.90 -0.24
CA TYR A 46 -7.45 -12.71 -1.44
C TYR A 46 -7.16 -14.17 -1.11
N ARG A 47 -7.86 -15.10 -1.74
CA ARG A 47 -7.63 -16.54 -1.54
C ARG A 47 -6.74 -17.07 -2.66
N LEU A 48 -5.51 -17.42 -2.31
CA LEU A 48 -4.48 -17.89 -3.25
C LEU A 48 -4.59 -19.38 -3.56
N SER A 49 -5.21 -20.18 -2.68
CA SER A 49 -5.45 -21.60 -2.93
C SER A 49 -6.80 -22.06 -2.40
N TYR A 50 -7.41 -23.02 -3.10
CA TYR A 50 -8.61 -23.71 -2.65
C TYR A 50 -8.33 -24.99 -1.86
N SER A 51 -7.06 -25.39 -1.74
CA SER A 51 -6.66 -26.56 -0.96
C SER A 51 -7.22 -26.48 0.47
N LEU A 52 -8.00 -27.49 0.85
CA LEU A 52 -8.62 -27.60 2.16
C LEU A 52 -7.58 -27.86 3.27
N SER A 53 -6.43 -28.44 2.93
CA SER A 53 -5.40 -28.77 3.92
C SER A 53 -4.56 -27.56 4.32
N ARG A 54 -4.31 -26.60 3.41
CA ARG A 54 -3.54 -25.37 3.67
C ARG A 54 -4.05 -24.20 2.81
N PRO A 55 -5.15 -23.54 3.21
CA PRO A 55 -5.67 -22.40 2.48
C PRO A 55 -4.71 -21.22 2.59
N ARG A 56 -4.11 -20.83 1.47
CA ARG A 56 -3.27 -19.63 1.40
C ARG A 56 -4.14 -18.41 1.18
N ARG A 57 -3.90 -17.37 1.97
CA ARG A 57 -4.58 -16.08 1.88
C ARG A 57 -3.55 -14.97 1.77
N CYS A 58 -3.83 -13.99 0.93
CA CYS A 58 -3.07 -12.76 0.83
C CYS A 58 -3.92 -11.64 1.43
N LYS A 59 -3.30 -10.83 2.28
CA LYS A 59 -3.88 -9.62 2.85
C LYS A 59 -3.32 -8.44 2.07
N ALA A 60 -4.19 -7.56 1.61
CA ALA A 60 -3.81 -6.26 1.08
C ALA A 60 -4.51 -5.19 1.92
N ASP A 61 -3.71 -4.36 2.59
CA ASP A 61 -4.21 -3.22 3.34
C ASP A 61 -4.37 -2.03 2.38
N ILE A 62 -5.54 -1.39 2.41
CA ILE A 62 -5.87 -0.23 1.58
C ILE A 62 -5.88 0.98 2.51
N LEU A 63 -4.85 1.80 2.37
CA LEU A 63 -4.62 3.00 3.16
C LEU A 63 -4.86 4.22 2.27
N VAL A 64 -5.49 5.26 2.81
CA VAL A 64 -5.73 6.54 2.14
C VAL A 64 -4.88 7.60 2.84
N PRO A 65 -4.23 8.52 2.12
CA PRO A 65 -3.49 9.62 2.74
C PRO A 65 -4.35 10.41 3.74
N GLY A 66 -3.73 10.87 4.83
CA GLY A 66 -4.43 11.54 5.95
C GLY A 66 -5.09 10.59 6.96
N VAL A 67 -5.09 9.28 6.70
CA VAL A 67 -5.34 8.24 7.70
C VAL A 67 -4.00 7.72 8.21
N MET A 68 -3.84 7.59 9.53
CA MET A 68 -2.62 7.06 10.17
C MET A 68 -1.37 7.91 9.86
N ASP A 69 -1.55 9.23 9.68
CA ASP A 69 -0.50 10.20 9.33
C ASP A 69 0.31 9.84 8.06
N ILE A 70 -0.30 9.07 7.15
CA ILE A 70 0.34 8.72 5.88
C ILE A 70 0.40 9.97 5.01
N PRO A 71 1.61 10.43 4.65
CA PRO A 71 1.77 11.62 3.82
C PRO A 71 1.32 11.35 2.39
N ASP A 72 0.76 12.36 1.74
CA ASP A 72 0.47 12.29 0.31
C ASP A 72 1.78 12.24 -0.47
N ALA A 73 1.92 11.24 -1.34
CA ALA A 73 3.13 11.08 -2.15
C ALA A 73 2.96 11.83 -3.46
N PRO A 74 3.86 12.79 -3.77
CA PRO A 74 3.89 13.41 -5.09
C PRO A 74 3.99 12.33 -6.18
N ARG A 75 3.14 12.42 -7.20
CA ARG A 75 3.09 11.43 -8.29
C ARG A 75 4.45 11.25 -8.97
N ASP A 76 5.24 12.31 -9.03
CA ASP A 76 6.57 12.34 -9.65
C ASP A 76 7.60 11.47 -8.91
N LEU A 77 7.36 11.14 -7.63
CA LEU A 77 8.22 10.29 -6.84
C LEU A 77 7.82 8.80 -6.89
N VAL A 78 6.61 8.49 -7.38
CA VAL A 78 6.14 7.12 -7.52
C VAL A 78 6.88 6.46 -8.68
N ARG A 79 7.63 5.39 -8.39
CA ARG A 79 8.37 4.62 -9.40
C ARG A 79 7.60 3.38 -9.78
N THR A 80 7.54 3.05 -11.06
CA THR A 80 6.98 1.78 -11.51
C THR A 80 8.08 0.71 -11.53
N ILE A 81 7.88 -0.38 -10.80
CA ILE A 81 8.76 -1.56 -10.82
C ILE A 81 7.90 -2.75 -11.19
N SER A 82 8.24 -3.43 -12.30
CA SER A 82 7.48 -4.59 -12.79
C SER A 82 5.98 -4.30 -12.94
N GLU A 83 5.63 -3.19 -13.60
CA GLU A 83 4.25 -2.71 -13.80
C GLU A 83 3.48 -2.33 -12.53
N LEU A 84 4.13 -2.33 -11.36
CA LEU A 84 3.52 -1.93 -10.10
C LEU A 84 4.03 -0.55 -9.66
N PRO A 85 3.13 0.40 -9.33
CA PRO A 85 3.54 1.67 -8.72
C PRO A 85 4.04 1.39 -7.30
N VAL A 86 5.28 1.78 -7.03
CA VAL A 86 5.96 1.62 -5.75
C VAL A 86 6.23 3.00 -5.15
N MET A 87 5.92 3.12 -3.87
CA MET A 87 6.19 4.31 -3.09
C MET A 87 7.71 4.55 -2.94
N PRO A 88 8.15 5.81 -2.86
CA PRO A 88 9.54 6.14 -2.55
C PRO A 88 10.02 5.45 -1.27
N LEU A 89 11.25 4.94 -1.29
CA LEU A 89 11.85 4.26 -0.14
C LEU A 89 11.86 5.14 1.13
N ALA A 90 12.12 6.44 0.98
CA ALA A 90 12.10 7.38 2.10
C ALA A 90 10.74 7.44 2.81
N LEU A 91 9.64 7.44 2.05
CA LEU A 91 8.29 7.42 2.63
C LEU A 91 8.01 6.08 3.30
N LEU A 92 8.43 4.96 2.70
CA LEU A 92 8.31 3.63 3.31
C LEU A 92 9.08 3.55 4.64
N LEU A 93 10.26 4.15 4.71
CA LEU A 93 11.08 4.23 5.92
C LEU A 93 10.40 5.03 7.02
N PHE A 94 9.84 6.21 6.71
CA PHE A 94 9.12 7.00 7.70
C PHE A 94 7.89 6.27 8.25
N LEU A 95 7.13 5.60 7.38
CA LEU A 95 5.99 4.79 7.79
C LEU A 95 6.39 3.62 8.70
N LYS A 96 7.55 3.00 8.43
CA LYS A 96 8.10 1.95 9.28
C LYS A 96 8.57 2.48 10.63
N LEU A 97 9.20 3.64 10.66
CA LEU A 97 9.63 4.27 11.91
C LEU A 97 8.43 4.67 12.78
N GLN A 98 7.40 5.26 12.18
CA GLN A 98 6.15 5.59 12.87
C GLN A 98 5.50 4.33 13.44
N SER A 99 5.37 3.27 12.63
CA SER A 99 4.82 1.98 13.08
C SER A 99 5.62 1.39 14.25
N TRP A 100 6.96 1.49 14.20
CA TRP A 100 7.83 1.02 15.28
C TRP A 100 7.61 1.80 16.59
N THR A 101 7.51 3.12 16.52
CA THR A 101 7.17 3.97 17.68
C THR A 101 5.79 3.60 18.23
N ASP A 102 4.77 3.50 17.38
CA ASP A 102 3.41 3.12 17.78
C ASP A 102 3.37 1.73 18.43
N HIS A 103 4.14 0.78 17.91
CA HIS A 103 4.26 -0.56 18.48
C HIS A 103 4.99 -0.56 19.83
N ARG A 104 5.93 0.37 20.06
CA ARG A 104 6.65 0.53 21.32
C ARG A 104 5.77 1.11 22.42
N ASP A 105 4.96 2.11 22.06
CA ASP A 105 4.10 2.82 23.00
C ASP A 105 2.76 2.12 23.23
N SER A 106 2.47 1.07 22.46
CA SER A 106 1.23 0.32 22.58
C SER A 106 1.15 -0.53 23.86
N PRO A 107 0.05 -0.42 24.63
CA PRO A 107 -0.23 -1.31 25.75
C PRO A 107 -0.69 -2.70 25.30
N ARG A 108 -0.89 -2.94 24.00
CA ARG A 108 -1.42 -4.21 23.47
C ARG A 108 -0.26 -5.21 23.28
N ASP A 109 -0.27 -6.30 24.06
CA ASP A 109 0.80 -7.31 24.06
C ASP A 109 1.12 -7.90 22.67
N TRP A 110 0.13 -8.03 21.80
CA TRP A 110 0.30 -8.57 20.44
C TRP A 110 0.96 -7.60 19.45
N MET A 111 1.13 -6.33 19.80
CA MET A 111 1.86 -5.35 18.99
C MET A 111 3.37 -5.38 19.27
N ARG A 112 3.79 -5.80 20.47
CA ARG A 112 5.22 -5.82 20.86
C ARG A 112 6.09 -6.75 20.00
N PRO A 113 5.65 -7.97 19.63
CA PRO A 113 6.44 -8.84 18.74
C PRO A 113 6.71 -8.22 17.36
N LYS A 114 5.86 -7.30 16.88
CA LYS A 114 6.01 -6.66 15.57
C LYS A 114 7.16 -5.66 15.51
N GLN A 115 7.65 -5.19 16.66
CA GLN A 115 8.80 -4.29 16.72
C GLN A 115 10.05 -4.91 16.09
N ASN A 116 10.23 -6.23 16.25
CA ASN A 116 11.36 -6.94 15.67
C ASN A 116 11.30 -6.96 14.14
N ASP A 117 10.10 -7.12 13.58
CA ASP A 117 9.90 -7.10 12.12
C ASP A 117 10.22 -5.70 11.55
N ASP A 118 9.81 -4.63 12.24
CA ASP A 118 10.10 -3.27 11.80
C ASP A 118 11.60 -2.94 11.87
N VAL A 119 12.33 -3.41 12.89
CA VAL A 119 13.79 -3.27 12.98
C VAL A 119 14.51 -4.01 11.85
N LEU A 120 14.04 -5.22 11.49
CA LEU A 120 14.58 -5.98 10.37
C LEU A 120 14.36 -5.28 9.03
N ASP A 121 13.19 -4.68 8.82
CA ASP A 121 12.89 -3.92 7.60
C ASP A 121 13.75 -2.64 7.49
N ILE A 122 13.95 -1.92 8.60
CA ILE A 122 14.82 -0.73 8.65
C ILE A 122 16.29 -1.11 8.37
N SER A 123 16.78 -2.19 8.95
CA SER A 123 18.16 -2.64 8.73
C SER A 123 18.39 -3.14 7.29
N ARG A 124 17.41 -3.83 6.70
CA ARG A 124 17.49 -4.28 5.30
C ARG A 124 17.46 -3.13 4.29
N SER A 125 16.62 -2.14 4.52
CA SER A 125 16.55 -0.96 3.64
C SER A 125 17.86 -0.14 3.67
N ARG A 126 18.52 -0.05 4.82
CA ARG A 126 19.86 0.55 4.94
C ARG A 126 20.93 -0.24 4.17
N ALA A 127 20.92 -1.57 4.25
CA ALA A 127 21.90 -2.42 3.57
C ALA A 127 21.82 -2.31 2.03
N ASN A 128 20.61 -2.18 1.48
CA ASN A 128 20.40 -2.05 0.03
C ASN A 128 20.59 -0.63 -0.50
N GLY A 129 20.64 0.39 0.37
CA GLY A 129 20.91 1.78 -0.01
C GLY A 129 22.40 2.12 -0.14
N ALA A 130 23.31 1.20 0.23
CA ALA A 130 24.76 1.39 0.18
C ALA A 130 25.40 0.93 -1.15
N SER A 131 24.61 0.62 -2.17
CA SER A 131 25.09 0.17 -3.50
C SER A 131 24.42 0.90 -4.67
N LEU A 132 24.01 2.15 -4.47
CA LEU A 132 23.61 3.07 -5.55
C LEU A 132 24.52 4.30 -5.54
#